data_AF-A0A7Y3GG63-F1
#
_entry.id   AF-A0A7Y3GG63-F1
#
_cell.length_a   1.000
_cell.length_b   1.000
_cell.length_c   1.000
_cell.angle_alpha   90.00
_cell.angle_beta   90.00
_cell.angle_gamma   90.00
#
_symmetry.space_group_name_H-M   'P 1'
#
loop_
_entity.id
_entity.type
_entity.pdbx_description
1 polymer ?
#
loop_
_entity_poly.entity_id
_entity_poly.type
_entity_poly.pdbx_seq_one_letter_code
_entity_poly.pdbx_strand_id
1 'polypeptide(L)'
;MDRRILAKVDRRLLSELDHTEGTQLVKVPVSDAVWSTWRRYCEAVGVSMGRGLAVLLHRELASVVEVDLEGLALTLADREASALTRETELRDRERVLVDREREVAVLEYRLAETIRRLEADPTWQPPKRGRNDQCWCWSGKKFKTCHGKVS
;
A
#
# COMPACT_ATOMS: atom_id res chain seq x y z
N MET A 1 -13.86 -5.98 -32.97
CA MET A 1 -12.54 -5.33 -32.79
C MET A 1 -11.96 -5.85 -31.47
N ASP A 2 -10.72 -6.32 -31.45
CA ASP A 2 -10.13 -6.97 -30.26
C ASP A 2 -9.61 -5.93 -29.26
N ARG A 3 -10.17 -5.91 -28.05
CA ARG A 3 -9.80 -5.01 -26.95
C ARG A 3 -8.32 -5.15 -26.54
N ARG A 4 -7.70 -6.31 -26.75
CA ARG A 4 -6.25 -6.49 -26.47
C ARG A 4 -5.36 -5.73 -27.44
N ILE A 5 -5.78 -5.62 -28.70
CA ILE A 5 -5.02 -4.89 -29.73
C ILE A 5 -5.06 -3.39 -29.42
N LEU A 6 -6.24 -2.87 -29.07
CA LEU A 6 -6.43 -1.48 -28.64
C LEU A 6 -5.58 -1.14 -27.41
N ALA A 7 -5.60 -1.97 -26.36
CA ALA A 7 -4.82 -1.74 -25.14
C ALA A 7 -3.29 -1.78 -25.35
N LYS A 8 -2.82 -2.39 -26.45
CA LYS A 8 -1.40 -2.42 -26.82
C LYS A 8 -1.01 -1.17 -27.63
N VAL A 9 -1.91 -0.69 -28.47
CA VAL A 9 -1.78 0.58 -29.18
C VAL A 9 -1.80 1.74 -28.18
N ASP A 10 -2.77 1.79 -27.27
CA ASP A 10 -2.88 2.83 -26.24
C ASP A 10 -1.63 2.94 -25.38
N ARG A 11 -1.11 1.82 -24.87
CA ARG A 11 0.13 1.84 -24.06
C ARG A 11 1.32 2.40 -24.82
N ARG A 12 1.42 2.11 -26.11
CA ARG A 12 2.50 2.61 -26.96
C ARG A 12 2.32 4.10 -27.26
N LEU A 13 1.10 4.52 -27.56
CA LEU A 13 0.77 5.94 -27.76
C LEU A 13 1.05 6.75 -26.50
N LEU A 14 0.58 6.30 -25.34
CA LEU A 14 0.80 6.96 -24.06
C LEU A 14 2.28 7.02 -23.66
N SER A 15 3.10 6.04 -24.07
CA SER A 15 4.56 6.08 -23.83
C SER A 15 5.32 7.02 -24.77
N GLU A 16 4.73 7.40 -25.89
CA GLU A 16 5.33 8.28 -26.91
C GLU A 16 4.85 9.75 -26.78
N LEU A 17 3.80 10.00 -25.97
CA LEU A 17 3.29 11.34 -25.67
C LEU A 17 4.11 12.01 -24.56
N ASP A 18 5.09 12.83 -24.93
CA ASP A 18 5.78 13.76 -24.02
C ASP A 18 4.79 14.78 -23.41
N HIS A 19 4.86 15.03 -22.10
CA HIS A 19 3.88 15.82 -21.33
C HIS A 19 3.99 17.34 -21.54
N THR A 20 4.56 17.79 -22.66
CA THR A 20 4.68 19.20 -22.99
C THR A 20 3.37 19.74 -23.54
N GLU A 21 2.86 20.83 -22.97
CA GLU A 21 1.66 21.55 -23.43
C GLU A 21 1.83 22.01 -24.89
N GLY A 22 1.32 21.22 -25.84
CA GLY A 22 1.39 21.52 -27.27
C GLY A 22 0.60 20.52 -28.12
N THR A 23 0.27 20.92 -29.36
CA THR A 23 -0.41 20.03 -30.33
C THR A 23 0.56 18.92 -30.77
N GLN A 24 0.42 17.72 -30.20
CA GLN A 24 1.29 16.59 -30.50
C GLN A 24 0.73 15.77 -31.66
N LEU A 25 1.54 15.58 -32.70
CA LEU A 25 1.17 14.75 -33.85
C LEU A 25 1.48 13.28 -33.55
N VAL A 26 0.44 12.46 -33.55
CA VAL A 26 0.55 11.02 -33.35
C VAL A 26 0.57 10.30 -34.70
N LYS A 27 1.60 9.48 -34.94
CA LYS A 27 1.63 8.60 -36.12
C LYS A 27 0.82 7.34 -35.83
N VAL A 28 -0.33 7.20 -36.50
CA VAL A 28 -1.15 5.99 -36.42
C VAL A 28 -0.70 5.02 -37.52
N PRO A 29 -0.13 3.84 -37.19
CA PRO A 29 0.28 2.86 -38.19
C PRO A 29 -0.96 2.17 -38.78
N VAL A 30 -1.35 2.59 -39.98
CA VAL A 30 -2.41 1.96 -40.78
C VAL A 30 -1.83 1.45 -42.10
N SER A 31 -2.31 0.31 -42.58
CA SER A 31 -1.90 -0.18 -43.90
C SER A 31 -2.52 0.66 -45.02
N ASP A 32 -1.88 0.67 -46.20
CA ASP A 32 -2.38 1.42 -47.36
C ASP A 32 -3.80 1.01 -47.77
N ALA A 33 -4.14 -0.28 -47.62
CA ALA A 33 -5.47 -0.80 -47.88
C ALA A 33 -6.53 -0.21 -46.92
N VAL A 34 -6.20 -0.12 -45.64
CA VAL A 34 -7.08 0.50 -44.62
C VAL A 34 -7.23 1.99 -44.88
N TRP A 35 -6.13 2.67 -45.21
CA TRP A 35 -6.14 4.11 -45.52
C TRP A 35 -6.96 4.44 -46.76
N SER A 36 -6.79 3.66 -47.83
CA SER A 36 -7.56 3.79 -49.08
C SER A 36 -9.06 3.56 -48.86
N THR A 37 -9.40 2.53 -48.06
CA THR A 37 -10.79 2.24 -47.69
C THR A 37 -11.40 3.40 -46.89
N TRP A 38 -10.67 3.90 -45.89
CA TRP A 38 -11.10 5.02 -45.07
C TRP A 38 -11.35 6.29 -45.88
N ARG A 39 -10.45 6.60 -46.83
CA ARG A 39 -10.59 7.74 -47.74
C ARG A 39 -11.89 7.65 -48.55
N ARG A 40 -12.18 6.49 -49.14
CA ARG A 40 -13.41 6.28 -49.94
C ARG A 40 -14.68 6.46 -49.11
N TYR A 41 -14.69 5.98 -47.86
CA TYR A 41 -15.81 6.20 -46.95
C TYR A 41 -16.01 7.69 -46.64
N CYS A 42 -14.92 8.41 -46.36
CA CYS A 42 -14.98 9.84 -46.09
C CYS A 42 -15.49 10.63 -47.32
N GLU A 43 -15.00 10.29 -48.51
CA GLU A 43 -15.46 10.86 -49.78
C GLU A 43 -16.95 10.59 -50.03
N ALA A 44 -17.41 9.34 -49.82
CA ALA A 44 -18.81 8.97 -50.01
C ALA A 44 -19.77 9.72 -49.06
N VAL A 45 -19.31 10.07 -47.86
CA VAL A 45 -20.08 10.80 -46.86
C VAL A 45 -19.85 12.32 -46.95
N GLY A 46 -19.00 12.79 -47.87
CA GLY A 46 -18.72 14.21 -48.09
C GLY A 46 -17.94 14.88 -46.95
N VAL A 47 -17.15 14.12 -46.20
CA VAL A 47 -16.34 14.64 -45.09
C VAL A 47 -14.85 14.49 -45.38
N SER A 48 -14.03 15.40 -44.86
CA SER A 48 -12.58 15.22 -44.89
C SER A 48 -12.18 14.10 -43.93
N MET A 49 -11.10 13.35 -44.24
CA MET A 49 -10.63 12.27 -43.37
C MET A 49 -10.34 12.74 -41.94
N GLY A 50 -9.75 13.94 -41.80
CA GLY A 50 -9.50 14.55 -40.49
C GLY A 50 -10.78 14.80 -39.70
N ARG A 51 -11.84 15.27 -40.37
CA ARG A 51 -13.15 15.49 -39.73
C ARG A 51 -13.82 14.16 -39.34
N GLY A 52 -13.73 13.13 -40.19
CA GLY A 52 -14.25 11.80 -39.88
C GLY A 52 -13.55 11.17 -38.65
N LEU A 53 -12.23 11.29 -38.57
CA LEU A 53 -11.45 10.85 -37.40
C LEU A 53 -11.80 11.63 -36.13
N ALA A 54 -11.94 12.96 -36.22
CA ALA A 54 -12.32 13.78 -35.08
C ALA A 54 -13.70 13.41 -34.52
N VAL A 55 -14.68 13.11 -35.38
CA VAL A 55 -16.02 12.67 -34.96
C VAL A 55 -15.97 11.32 -34.24
N LEU A 56 -15.20 10.36 -34.77
CA LEU A 56 -15.02 9.06 -34.11
C LEU A 56 -14.31 9.20 -32.77
N LEU A 57 -13.22 9.96 -32.72
CA LEU A 57 -12.49 10.22 -31.47
C LEU A 57 -13.40 10.90 -30.45
N HIS A 58 -14.18 11.89 -30.85
CA HIS A 58 -15.12 12.56 -29.96
C HIS A 58 -16.19 11.59 -29.43
N ARG A 59 -16.74 10.71 -30.29
CA ARG A 59 -17.72 9.70 -29.88
C ARG A 59 -17.16 8.66 -28.91
N GLU A 60 -15.96 8.16 -29.17
CA GLU A 60 -15.31 7.17 -28.30
C GLU A 60 -14.83 7.82 -26.99
N LEU A 61 -14.32 9.04 -27.04
CA LEU A 61 -14.00 9.79 -25.83
C LEU A 61 -15.26 10.10 -25.01
N ALA A 62 -16.37 10.46 -25.66
CA ALA A 62 -17.65 10.66 -24.97
C ALA A 62 -18.16 9.37 -24.32
N SER A 63 -18.00 8.21 -24.95
CA SER A 63 -18.40 6.92 -24.35
C SER A 63 -17.49 6.47 -23.20
N VAL A 64 -16.21 6.87 -23.22
CA VAL A 64 -15.28 6.65 -22.09
C VAL A 64 -15.52 7.64 -20.95
N VAL A 65 -16.08 8.83 -21.25
CA VAL A 65 -16.47 9.84 -20.26
C VAL A 65 -17.84 9.55 -19.64
N GLU A 66 -18.61 8.58 -20.14
CA GLU A 66 -19.73 7.94 -19.40
C GLU A 66 -19.25 7.05 -18.24
N VAL A 67 -18.03 7.26 -17.72
CA VAL A 67 -17.76 6.90 -16.32
C VAL A 67 -18.64 7.83 -15.48
N ASP A 68 -19.52 7.26 -14.67
CA ASP A 68 -20.36 7.98 -13.72
C ASP A 68 -19.49 8.77 -12.74
N LEU A 69 -19.10 9.98 -13.14
CA LEU A 69 -18.23 10.88 -12.37
C LEU A 69 -18.89 11.25 -11.04
N GLU A 70 -20.22 11.32 -11.02
CA GLU A 70 -21.00 11.57 -9.81
C GLU A 70 -20.95 10.37 -8.86
N GLY A 71 -21.14 9.15 -9.38
CA GLY A 71 -20.94 7.91 -8.63
C GLY A 71 -19.51 7.72 -8.11
N LEU A 72 -18.50 8.11 -8.88
CA LEU A 72 -17.10 8.10 -8.46
C LEU A 72 -16.87 9.11 -7.32
N ALA A 73 -17.40 10.32 -7.45
CA ALA A 73 -17.32 11.35 -6.43
C ALA A 73 -17.99 10.91 -5.11
N LEU A 74 -19.16 10.27 -5.18
CA LEU A 74 -19.84 9.69 -4.02
C LEU A 74 -19.01 8.59 -3.37
N THR A 75 -18.41 7.71 -4.18
CA THR A 75 -17.55 6.62 -3.67
C THR A 75 -16.28 7.16 -3.00
N LEU A 76 -15.71 8.25 -3.53
CA LEU A 76 -14.56 8.92 -2.92
C LEU A 76 -14.94 9.59 -1.61
N ALA A 77 -16.07 10.29 -1.55
CA ALA A 77 -16.56 10.93 -0.33
C ALA A 77 -16.82 9.90 0.79
N ASP A 78 -17.42 8.75 0.48
CA ASP A 78 -17.63 7.66 1.45
C ASP A 78 -16.30 7.09 1.98
N ARG A 79 -15.31 6.92 1.10
CA ARG A 79 -13.97 6.48 1.49
C ARG A 79 -13.24 7.50 2.34
N GLU A 80 -13.35 8.78 2.02
CA GLU A 80 -12.77 9.87 2.81
C GLU A 80 -13.39 9.93 4.21
N ALA A 81 -14.71 9.81 4.33
CA ALA A 81 -15.40 9.76 5.62
C ALA A 81 -14.97 8.54 6.46
N SER A 82 -14.85 7.38 5.81
CA SER A 82 -14.36 6.15 6.44
C SER A 82 -12.90 6.28 6.91
N ALA A 83 -12.05 6.90 6.11
CA ALA A 83 -10.66 7.15 6.45
C ALA A 83 -10.53 8.11 7.64
N LEU A 84 -11.32 9.18 7.66
CA LEU A 84 -11.34 10.14 8.77
C LEU A 84 -11.77 9.48 10.08
N THR A 85 -12.81 8.64 10.03
CA THR A 85 -13.27 7.87 11.19
C THR A 85 -12.16 6.97 11.72
N ARG A 86 -11.50 6.21 10.84
CA ARG A 86 -10.41 5.32 11.24
C ARG A 86 -9.21 6.09 11.79
N GLU A 87 -8.92 7.27 11.25
CA GLU A 87 -7.86 8.13 11.75
C GLU A 87 -8.15 8.59 13.19
N THR A 88 -9.39 8.99 13.48
CA THR A 88 -9.79 9.36 14.85
C THR A 88 -9.67 8.18 15.83
N GLU A 89 -10.13 7.00 15.44
CA GLU A 89 -10.00 5.78 16.26
C GLU A 89 -8.54 5.43 16.55
N LEU A 90 -7.65 5.58 15.55
CA LEU A 90 -6.23 5.33 15.71
C LEU A 90 -5.57 6.35 16.65
N ARG A 91 -5.91 7.64 16.54
CA ARG A 91 -5.42 8.67 17.48
C ARG A 91 -5.83 8.37 18.92
N ASP A 92 -7.05 7.91 19.13
CA ASP A 92 -7.51 7.54 20.48
C ASP A 92 -6.79 6.31 21.02
N ARG A 93 -6.56 5.30 20.17
CA ARG A 93 -5.75 4.13 20.54
C ARG A 93 -4.31 4.51 20.85
N GLU A 94 -3.71 5.38 20.06
CA GLU A 94 -2.35 5.88 20.28
C GLU A 94 -2.24 6.57 21.64
N ARG A 95 -3.21 7.44 21.99
CA ARG A 95 -3.25 8.06 23.33
C ARG A 95 -3.27 7.04 24.46
N VAL A 96 -4.12 6.01 24.34
CA VAL A 96 -4.21 4.94 25.35
C VAL A 96 -2.89 4.17 25.46
N LEU A 97 -2.22 3.91 24.34
CA LEU A 97 -0.91 3.24 24.35
C LEU A 97 0.16 4.11 25.01
N VAL A 98 0.20 5.41 24.71
CA VAL A 98 1.13 6.35 25.35
C VAL A 98 0.94 6.37 26.87
N ASP A 99 -0.30 6.36 27.35
CA ASP A 99 -0.57 6.32 28.80
C ASP A 99 -0.10 4.99 29.41
N ARG A 100 -0.35 3.86 28.75
CA ARG A 100 0.15 2.54 29.19
C ARG A 100 1.67 2.45 29.19
N GLU A 101 2.34 3.01 28.18
CA GLU A 101 3.80 3.06 28.11
C GLU A 101 4.38 3.83 29.29
N ARG A 102 3.75 4.95 29.69
CA ARG A 102 4.14 5.70 30.89
C ARG A 102 3.97 4.88 32.16
N GLU A 103 2.86 4.16 32.30
CA GLU A 103 2.63 3.27 33.44
C GLU A 103 3.70 2.17 33.53
N VAL A 104 4.01 1.53 32.41
CA VAL A 104 5.06 0.51 32.32
C VAL A 104 6.41 1.10 32.69
N ALA A 105 6.77 2.28 32.16
CA ALA A 105 8.03 2.94 32.50
C ALA A 105 8.18 3.22 34.00
N VAL A 106 7.08 3.62 34.68
CA VAL A 106 7.07 3.79 36.14
C VAL A 106 7.30 2.46 36.87
N LEU A 107 6.66 1.39 36.42
CA LEU A 107 6.82 0.06 37.02
C LEU A 107 8.24 -0.49 36.81
N GLU A 108 8.79 -0.34 35.62
CA GLU A 108 10.16 -0.72 35.28
C GLU A 108 11.17 0.03 36.14
N TYR A 109 11.00 1.34 36.31
CA TYR A 109 11.84 2.14 37.20
C TYR A 109 11.79 1.63 38.65
N ARG A 110 10.59 1.37 39.19
CA ARG A 110 10.42 0.84 40.55
C ARG A 110 11.04 -0.53 40.72
N LEU A 111 10.91 -1.40 39.73
CA LEU A 111 11.53 -2.72 39.73
C LEU A 111 13.06 -2.61 39.72
N ALA A 112 13.61 -1.77 38.84
CA ALA A 112 15.05 -1.54 38.76
C ALA A 112 15.62 -0.94 40.06
N GLU A 113 14.89 -0.05 40.72
CA GLU A 113 15.25 0.45 42.05
C GLU A 113 15.22 -0.65 43.12
N THR A 114 14.21 -1.53 43.08
CA THR A 114 14.12 -2.67 43.99
C THR A 114 15.27 -3.65 43.80
N ILE A 115 15.61 -3.96 42.55
CA ILE A 115 16.75 -4.82 42.20
C ILE A 115 18.05 -4.20 42.71
N ARG A 116 18.29 -2.91 42.44
CA ARG A 116 19.49 -2.20 42.93
C ARG A 116 19.62 -2.24 44.46
N ARG A 117 18.51 -2.08 45.19
CA ARG A 117 18.53 -2.18 46.66
C ARG A 117 18.86 -3.59 47.16
N LEU A 118 18.32 -4.62 46.51
CA LEU A 118 18.63 -6.01 46.82
C LEU A 118 20.10 -6.33 46.53
N GLU A 119 20.62 -5.87 45.40
CA GLU A 119 22.04 -6.08 45.02
C GLU A 119 23.01 -5.31 45.93
N ALA A 120 22.60 -4.16 46.48
CA ALA A 120 23.40 -3.37 47.41
C ALA A 120 23.41 -3.90 48.85
N ASP A 121 22.48 -4.79 49.21
CA ASP A 121 22.45 -5.42 50.53
C ASP A 121 23.56 -6.48 50.64
N PRO A 122 24.59 -6.27 51.49
CA PRO A 122 25.72 -7.19 51.63
C PRO A 122 25.31 -8.58 52.15
N THR A 123 24.13 -8.68 52.76
CA THR A 123 23.57 -9.93 53.29
C THR A 123 22.66 -10.64 52.30
N TRP A 124 22.28 -9.98 51.20
CA TRP A 124 21.47 -10.58 50.17
C TRP A 124 22.30 -11.60 49.39
N GLN A 125 21.90 -12.86 49.50
CA GLN A 125 22.34 -13.90 48.57
C GLN A 125 21.20 -14.17 47.60
N PRO A 126 21.44 -14.16 46.28
CA PRO A 126 20.45 -14.61 45.33
C PRO A 126 20.02 -16.01 45.74
N PRO A 127 18.71 -16.34 45.69
CA PRO A 127 18.24 -17.66 46.08
C PRO A 127 19.03 -18.71 45.30
N LYS A 128 19.83 -19.49 46.04
CA LYS A 128 20.65 -20.54 45.44
C LYS A 128 19.70 -21.53 44.80
N ARG A 129 19.69 -21.59 43.46
CA ARG A 129 18.93 -22.64 42.75
C ARG A 129 19.35 -23.98 43.32
N GLY A 130 18.37 -24.68 43.86
CA GLY A 130 18.55 -26.02 44.38
C GLY A 130 19.09 -26.91 43.28
N ARG A 131 19.98 -27.83 43.65
CA ARG A 131 20.54 -28.83 42.73
C ARG A 131 19.45 -29.62 41.98
N ASN A 132 18.24 -29.72 42.56
CA ASN A 132 17.08 -30.40 41.98
C ASN A 132 16.07 -29.47 41.26
N ASP A 133 16.27 -28.15 41.22
CA ASP A 133 15.36 -27.21 40.58
C ASP A 133 15.42 -27.31 39.05
N GLN A 134 14.39 -26.80 38.37
CA GLN A 134 14.36 -26.69 36.91
C GLN A 134 15.57 -25.88 36.41
N CYS A 135 16.29 -26.41 35.42
CA CYS A 135 17.42 -25.70 34.83
C CYS A 135 16.96 -24.46 34.05
N TRP A 136 17.72 -23.36 34.13
CA TRP A 136 17.39 -22.09 33.48
C TRP A 136 17.48 -22.11 31.96
N CYS A 137 18.13 -23.13 31.36
CA CYS A 137 18.16 -23.32 29.91
C CYS A 137 16.86 -23.90 29.34
N TRP A 138 15.81 -24.04 30.16
CA TRP A 138 14.49 -24.54 29.78
C TRP A 138 14.47 -25.95 29.17
N SER A 139 15.55 -26.72 29.33
CA SER A 139 15.68 -28.09 28.79
C SER A 139 14.75 -29.14 29.41
N GLY A 140 13.91 -28.77 30.39
CA GLY A 140 13.07 -29.69 31.16
C GLY A 140 13.82 -30.51 32.22
N LYS A 141 15.16 -30.41 32.28
CA LYS A 141 16.00 -31.22 33.20
C LYS A 141 16.29 -30.47 34.51
N LYS A 142 16.54 -31.23 35.58
CA LYS A 142 17.02 -30.69 36.87
C LYS A 142 18.40 -30.05 36.70
N PHE A 143 18.67 -28.98 37.44
CA PHE A 143 19.91 -28.19 37.34
C PHE A 143 21.15 -29.07 37.43
N LYS A 144 21.22 -30.02 38.38
CA LYS A 144 22.33 -30.97 38.53
C LYS A 144 22.70 -31.78 37.30
N THR A 145 21.71 -32.10 36.48
CA THR A 145 21.89 -32.98 35.31
C THR A 145 22.30 -32.19 34.08
N CYS A 146 22.00 -30.89 34.07
CA CYS A 146 22.26 -30.00 32.95
C CYS A 146 23.51 -29.16 33.19
N HIS A 147 23.39 -28.05 33.95
CA HIS A 147 24.46 -27.08 34.18
C HIS A 147 25.12 -27.19 35.57
N GLY A 148 24.63 -28.06 36.44
CA GLY A 148 25.17 -28.31 37.78
C GLY A 148 26.21 -29.43 37.84
N LYS A 149 26.79 -29.83 36.70
CA LYS A 149 27.93 -30.75 36.66
C LYS A 149 29.19 -29.93 36.93
N VAL A 150 29.71 -30.04 38.14
CA VAL A 150 31.06 -29.59 38.47
C VAL A 150 31.95 -30.80 38.20
N SER A 151 32.86 -30.69 37.23
CA SER A 151 33.91 -31.70 36.98
C SER A 151 34.89 -31.74 38.14
#